data_AF-A0A3P7L0E5-F1
#
_entry.id   AF-A0A3P7L0E5-F1
#
_cell.length_a   1.000
_cell.length_b   1.000
_cell.length_c   1.000
_cell.angle_alpha   90.00
_cell.angle_beta   90.00
_cell.angle_gamma   90.00
#
_symmetry.space_group_name_H-M   'P 1'
#
loop_
_entity.id
_entity.type
_entity.pdbx_description
1 polymer ?
#
loop_
_entity_poly.entity_id
_entity_poly.type
_entity_poly.pdbx_seq_one_letter_code
_entity_poly.pdbx_strand_id
1 'polypeptide(L)'
;MAGKGGRSYLKDLRNLYVNIGESTSEQASISSVCGRRLEILLTPNEGPYAHAMFTLEIVASENYPRNQPQIRFLTPIFHPNIHPKNGYICLSILDDWNSLLDAIKAVLFLLSNPNFDSSNNEFADLPSEYQNRFDEVCRQFLAGFHVRGEVYPANEKWCEWARANNCFPVPKCDYDESQPSTQSTSVVSGLIYLLST
;
A
#
# COMPACT_ATOMS: atom_id res chain seq x y z
N MET A 1 4.76 44.85 16.39
CA MET A 1 5.48 43.81 15.62
C MET A 1 4.46 42.95 14.92
N ALA A 2 4.36 43.03 13.59
CA ALA A 2 3.43 42.20 12.82
C ALA A 2 3.94 40.75 12.83
N GLY A 3 3.18 39.83 13.41
CA GLY A 3 3.53 38.41 13.43
C GLY A 3 3.56 37.88 12.00
N LYS A 4 4.75 37.46 11.53
CA LYS A 4 4.88 36.67 10.29
C LYS A 4 3.87 35.52 10.37
N GLY A 5 2.93 35.48 9.45
CA GLY A 5 1.78 34.58 9.51
C GLY A 5 2.20 33.12 9.42
N GLY A 6 2.51 32.50 10.57
CA GLY A 6 2.99 31.12 10.65
C GLY A 6 2.06 30.08 10.03
N ARG A 7 2.65 28.97 9.63
CA ARG A 7 1.96 27.76 9.16
C ARG A 7 0.96 27.27 10.22
N SER A 8 -0.20 26.78 9.79
CA SER A 8 -1.24 26.27 10.70
C SER A 8 -2.11 25.26 9.97
N TYR A 9 -2.78 24.36 10.71
CA TYR A 9 -3.67 23.35 10.14
C TYR A 9 -4.73 23.96 9.21
N LEU A 10 -5.42 25.02 9.64
CA LEU A 10 -6.48 25.65 8.84
C LEU A 10 -5.95 26.29 7.55
N LYS A 11 -4.74 26.84 7.56
CA LYS A 11 -4.10 27.38 6.35
C LYS A 11 -3.75 26.26 5.37
N ASP A 12 -3.17 25.17 5.86
CA ASP A 12 -2.79 24.04 5.02
C ASP A 12 -4.03 23.29 4.49
N LEU A 13 -5.08 23.17 5.30
CA LEU A 13 -6.38 22.62 4.89
C LEU A 13 -7.02 23.46 3.79
N ARG A 14 -7.06 24.79 3.96
CA ARG A 14 -7.56 25.71 2.91
C ARG A 14 -6.74 25.58 1.63
N ASN A 15 -5.41 25.55 1.75
CA ASN A 15 -4.53 25.35 0.59
C ASN A 15 -4.81 24.02 -0.11
N LEU A 16 -5.07 22.96 0.66
CA LEU A 16 -5.41 21.66 0.12
C LEU A 16 -6.73 21.68 -0.65
N TYR A 17 -7.81 22.24 -0.08
CA TYR A 17 -9.11 22.36 -0.76
C TYR A 17 -9.03 23.08 -2.10
N VAL A 18 -8.19 24.11 -2.20
CA VAL A 18 -8.05 24.92 -3.42
C VAL A 18 -7.22 24.19 -4.48
N ASN A 19 -6.15 23.52 -4.08
CA ASN A 19 -5.09 23.13 -5.00
C ASN A 19 -4.96 21.62 -5.22
N ILE A 20 -5.67 20.76 -4.47
CA ILE A 20 -5.44 19.30 -4.48
C ILE A 20 -5.55 18.69 -5.89
N GLY A 21 -6.59 19.03 -6.67
CA GLY A 21 -6.80 18.48 -8.01
C GLY A 21 -5.65 18.84 -8.95
N GLU A 22 -5.50 20.13 -9.27
CA GLU A 22 -4.45 20.62 -10.18
C GLU A 22 -3.04 20.20 -9.73
N SER A 23 -2.73 20.34 -8.44
CA SER A 23 -1.40 20.02 -7.90
C SER A 23 -1.07 18.54 -7.89
N THR A 24 -2.06 17.65 -7.99
CA THR A 24 -1.86 16.20 -8.08
C THR A 24 -2.18 15.66 -9.47
N SER A 25 -2.45 16.53 -10.45
CA SER A 25 -2.93 16.14 -11.78
C SER A 25 -4.17 15.23 -11.69
N GLU A 26 -5.11 15.62 -10.83
CA GLU A 26 -6.38 14.93 -10.54
C GLU A 26 -6.23 13.53 -9.93
N GLN A 27 -5.05 13.18 -9.40
CA GLN A 27 -4.83 11.90 -8.73
C GLN A 27 -5.33 11.87 -7.29
N ALA A 28 -5.72 12.99 -6.71
CA ALA A 28 -6.22 13.06 -5.34
C ALA A 28 -7.41 14.02 -5.20
N SER A 29 -8.37 13.63 -4.36
CA SER A 29 -9.49 14.48 -3.97
C SER A 29 -9.83 14.28 -2.49
N ILE A 30 -10.38 15.33 -1.85
CA ILE A 30 -10.85 15.23 -0.48
C ILE A 30 -12.20 14.51 -0.50
N SER A 31 -12.28 13.35 0.16
CA SER A 31 -13.53 12.60 0.32
C SER A 31 -14.32 13.08 1.52
N SER A 32 -13.68 13.26 2.67
CA SER A 32 -14.32 13.74 3.89
C SER A 32 -13.36 14.49 4.81
N VAL A 33 -13.88 15.38 5.66
CA VAL A 33 -13.11 16.08 6.69
C VAL A 33 -13.94 16.12 7.97
N CYS A 34 -13.36 15.64 9.07
CA CYS A 34 -13.94 15.67 10.41
C CYS A 34 -12.89 16.18 11.41
N GLY A 35 -12.98 17.46 11.77
CA GLY A 35 -12.02 18.12 12.65
C GLY A 35 -10.61 18.12 12.04
N ARG A 36 -9.70 17.33 12.62
CA ARG A 36 -8.31 17.17 12.15
C ARG A 36 -8.03 15.87 11.40
N ARG A 37 -9.09 15.10 11.10
CA ARG A 37 -9.04 13.87 10.30
C ARG A 37 -9.57 14.17 8.90
N LEU A 38 -8.82 13.79 7.88
CA LEU A 38 -9.20 13.88 6.48
C LEU A 38 -9.19 12.48 5.87
N GLU A 39 -10.14 12.21 5.00
CA GLU A 39 -10.07 11.09 4.07
C GLU A 39 -9.80 11.64 2.67
N ILE A 40 -8.75 11.15 2.04
CA ILE A 40 -8.32 11.52 0.70
C ILE A 40 -8.53 10.31 -0.21
N LEU A 41 -9.27 10.50 -1.28
CA LEU A 41 -9.40 9.51 -2.34
C LEU A 41 -8.22 9.68 -3.30
N LEU A 42 -7.45 8.62 -3.50
CA LEU A 42 -6.35 8.55 -4.45
C LEU A 42 -6.75 7.71 -5.67
N THR A 43 -6.44 8.21 -6.85
CA THR A 43 -6.55 7.52 -8.14
C THR A 43 -5.24 7.70 -8.91
N PRO A 44 -4.20 6.91 -8.57
CA PRO A 44 -2.91 7.00 -9.25
C PRO A 44 -3.07 6.78 -10.75
N ASN A 45 -2.36 7.54 -11.57
CA ASN A 45 -2.44 7.45 -13.03
C ASN A 45 -1.17 6.86 -13.67
N GLU A 46 -0.16 6.56 -12.86
CA GLU A 46 1.13 6.01 -13.26
C GLU A 46 1.62 4.96 -12.24
N GLY A 47 2.69 4.26 -12.60
CA GLY A 47 3.32 3.26 -11.74
C GLY A 47 2.51 1.97 -11.53
N PRO A 48 2.93 1.13 -10.57
CA PRO A 48 2.35 -0.20 -10.33
C PRO A 48 0.86 -0.21 -9.97
N TYR A 49 0.36 0.92 -9.46
CA TYR A 49 -1.02 1.08 -8.97
C TYR A 49 -1.89 1.96 -9.86
N ALA A 50 -1.44 2.27 -11.09
CA ALA A 50 -2.21 3.06 -12.03
C ALA A 50 -3.64 2.50 -12.19
N HIS A 51 -4.63 3.38 -12.22
CA HIS A 51 -6.06 3.09 -12.36
C HIS A 51 -6.75 2.42 -11.16
N ALA A 52 -6.01 2.13 -10.09
CA ALA A 52 -6.58 1.70 -8.83
C ALA A 52 -7.19 2.89 -8.07
N MET A 53 -8.05 2.57 -7.09
CA MET A 53 -8.62 3.57 -6.19
C MET A 53 -8.31 3.20 -4.74
N PHE A 54 -7.78 4.15 -3.97
CA PHE A 54 -7.47 3.96 -2.56
C PHE A 54 -8.02 5.10 -1.72
N THR A 55 -8.46 4.81 -0.51
CA THR A 55 -8.76 5.82 0.50
C THR A 55 -7.62 5.89 1.50
N LEU A 56 -7.09 7.09 1.67
CA LEU A 56 -6.05 7.46 2.62
C LEU A 56 -6.66 8.25 3.76
N GLU A 57 -6.26 7.96 5.00
CA GLU A 57 -6.58 8.78 6.16
C GLU A 57 -5.36 9.63 6.56
N ILE A 58 -5.60 10.93 6.77
CA ILE A 58 -4.61 11.88 7.28
C ILE A 58 -5.13 12.45 8.60
N VAL A 59 -4.34 12.34 9.66
CA VAL A 59 -4.67 12.89 10.99
C VAL A 59 -3.62 13.92 11.41
N ALA A 60 -4.03 15.18 11.48
CA ALA A 60 -3.22 16.23 12.09
C ALA A 60 -3.37 16.22 13.62
N SER A 61 -2.26 16.16 14.34
CA SER A 61 -2.28 16.23 15.81
C SER A 61 -2.60 17.66 16.31
N GLU A 62 -2.89 17.79 17.61
CA GLU A 62 -3.03 19.11 18.26
C GLU A 62 -1.76 19.97 18.16
N ASN A 63 -0.58 19.32 18.03
CA ASN A 63 0.71 19.99 17.91
C ASN A 63 1.07 20.36 16.47
N TYR A 64 0.18 20.14 15.49
CA TYR A 64 0.39 20.57 14.12
C TYR A 64 0.59 22.09 14.03
N PRO A 65 1.55 22.61 13.24
CA PRO A 65 2.42 21.90 12.30
C PRO A 65 3.79 21.51 12.86
N ARG A 66 4.00 21.52 14.20
CA ARG A 66 5.29 21.08 14.76
C ARG A 66 5.49 19.58 14.56
N ASN A 67 4.42 18.81 14.74
CA ASN A 67 4.40 17.39 14.46
C ASN A 67 3.77 17.15 13.08
N GLN A 68 4.36 16.24 12.32
CA GLN A 68 3.82 15.77 11.06
C GLN A 68 2.46 15.08 11.22
N PRO A 69 1.61 15.10 10.18
CA PRO A 69 0.38 14.34 10.21
C PRO A 69 0.70 12.84 10.20
N GLN A 70 -0.15 12.05 10.86
CA GLN A 70 -0.15 10.61 10.70
C GLN A 70 -0.92 10.25 9.44
N ILE A 71 -0.40 9.31 8.67
CA ILE A 71 -0.99 8.90 7.39
C ILE A 71 -1.07 7.38 7.35
N ARG A 72 -2.25 6.87 6.97
CA ARG A 72 -2.45 5.44 6.73
C ARG A 72 -3.45 5.17 5.61
N PHE A 73 -3.28 4.06 4.92
CA PHE A 73 -4.28 3.56 3.99
C PHE A 73 -5.46 2.92 4.73
N LEU A 74 -6.68 3.29 4.33
CA LEU A 74 -7.92 2.62 4.74
C LEU A 74 -8.25 1.47 3.80
N THR A 75 -8.00 1.66 2.51
CA THR A 75 -8.05 0.59 1.52
C THR A 75 -6.82 -0.30 1.67
N PRO A 76 -6.95 -1.64 1.77
CA PRO A 76 -5.79 -2.53 1.78
C PRO A 76 -4.83 -2.23 0.63
N ILE A 77 -3.53 -2.34 0.90
CA ILE A 77 -2.48 -2.14 -0.09
C ILE A 77 -1.28 -3.03 0.22
N PHE A 78 -0.75 -3.70 -0.79
CA PHE A 78 0.53 -4.40 -0.74
C PHE A 78 1.62 -3.45 -1.20
N HIS A 79 2.52 -2.99 -0.33
CA HIS A 79 3.57 -2.02 -0.69
C HIS A 79 4.77 -2.13 0.27
N PRO A 80 6.03 -2.04 -0.20
CA PRO A 80 7.23 -2.19 0.65
C PRO A 80 7.30 -1.17 1.79
N ASN A 81 6.78 0.04 1.59
CA ASN A 81 6.85 1.13 2.57
C ASN A 81 5.57 1.32 3.42
N ILE A 82 4.63 0.38 3.37
CA ILE A 82 3.34 0.47 4.06
C ILE A 82 3.13 -0.78 4.90
N HIS A 83 2.77 -0.59 6.16
CA HIS A 83 2.50 -1.70 7.06
C HIS A 83 1.28 -2.50 6.57
N PRO A 84 1.39 -3.83 6.35
CA PRO A 84 0.36 -4.63 5.68
C PRO A 84 -0.96 -4.71 6.46
N LYS A 85 -0.92 -4.74 7.80
CA LYS A 85 -2.14 -4.88 8.63
C LYS A 85 -2.88 -3.58 8.95
N ASN A 86 -2.17 -2.48 9.20
CA ASN A 86 -2.79 -1.24 9.70
C ASN A 86 -2.69 -0.07 8.72
N GLY A 87 -1.98 -0.24 7.60
CA GLY A 87 -1.87 0.72 6.52
C GLY A 87 -0.99 1.93 6.81
N TYR A 88 -0.31 2.00 7.98
CA TYR A 88 0.56 3.13 8.28
C TYR A 88 1.75 3.17 7.32
N ILE A 89 2.08 4.38 6.88
CA ILE A 89 3.21 4.63 5.99
C ILE A 89 4.43 4.95 6.85
N CYS A 90 5.62 4.45 6.44
CA CYS A 90 6.86 4.77 7.14
C CYS A 90 7.10 6.29 7.20
N LEU A 91 7.47 6.80 8.38
CA LEU A 91 7.59 8.24 8.64
C LEU A 91 8.69 8.94 7.84
N SER A 92 9.71 8.21 7.38
CA SER A 92 10.86 8.77 6.66
C SER A 92 10.49 9.44 5.33
N ILE A 93 9.36 9.08 4.72
CA ILE A 93 8.87 9.75 3.51
C ILE A 93 8.32 11.16 3.77
N LEU A 94 8.10 11.51 5.04
CA LEU A 94 7.58 12.80 5.46
C LEU A 94 8.64 13.70 6.10
N ASP A 95 9.93 13.34 6.10
CA ASP A 95 10.95 14.12 6.82
C ASP A 95 11.01 15.60 6.38
N ASP A 96 10.77 15.90 5.09
CA ASP A 96 10.76 17.26 4.51
C ASP A 96 9.34 17.80 4.19
N TRP A 97 8.34 17.42 4.98
CA TRP A 97 6.96 17.83 4.76
C TRP A 97 6.68 19.32 5.06
N ASN A 98 6.16 20.06 4.08
CA ASN A 98 5.88 21.50 4.21
C ASN A 98 4.38 21.85 4.22
N SER A 99 3.50 20.92 3.83
CA SER A 99 2.04 21.08 3.86
C SER A 99 1.32 19.72 3.83
N LEU A 100 0.00 19.70 4.07
CA LEU A 100 -0.82 18.50 3.82
C LEU A 100 -0.78 18.08 2.34
N LEU A 101 -0.67 19.05 1.43
CA LEU A 101 -0.58 18.81 0.00
C LEU A 101 0.74 18.12 -0.38
N ASP A 102 1.86 18.56 0.21
CA ASP A 102 3.17 17.93 -0.02
C ASP A 102 3.19 16.50 0.51
N ALA A 103 2.53 16.25 1.65
CA ALA A 103 2.39 14.90 2.17
C ALA A 103 1.61 13.98 1.21
N ILE A 104 0.51 14.46 0.60
CA ILE A 104 -0.24 13.69 -0.41
C ILE A 104 0.61 13.44 -1.67
N LYS A 105 1.36 14.45 -2.14
CA LYS A 105 2.29 14.30 -3.26
C LYS A 105 3.39 13.28 -2.96
N ALA A 106 3.93 13.28 -1.75
CA ALA A 106 4.92 12.30 -1.32
C ALA A 106 4.35 10.88 -1.32
N VAL A 107 3.10 10.68 -0.89
CA VAL A 107 2.42 9.39 -0.99
C VAL A 107 2.23 8.97 -2.45
N LEU A 108 1.79 9.86 -3.35
CA LEU A 108 1.67 9.55 -4.77
C LEU A 108 3.02 9.16 -5.38
N PHE A 109 4.08 9.92 -5.07
CA PHE A 109 5.44 9.61 -5.50
C PHE A 109 5.90 8.24 -5.02
N LEU A 110 5.60 7.90 -3.76
CA LEU A 110 5.93 6.60 -3.17
C LEU A 110 5.20 5.45 -3.88
N LEU A 111 3.92 5.63 -4.23
CA LEU A 111 3.18 4.64 -5.00
C LEU A 111 3.79 4.42 -6.39
N SER A 112 4.26 5.48 -7.05
CA SER A 112 4.95 5.39 -8.34
C SER A 112 6.38 4.83 -8.24
N ASN A 113 7.05 5.07 -7.11
CA ASN A 113 8.46 4.75 -6.88
C ASN A 113 8.65 4.00 -5.55
N PRO A 114 8.24 2.72 -5.49
CA PRO A 114 8.39 1.91 -4.28
C PRO A 114 9.85 1.84 -3.84
N ASN A 115 10.11 2.07 -2.57
CA ASN A 115 11.46 2.01 -2.02
C ASN A 115 11.68 0.68 -1.28
N PHE A 116 12.55 -0.16 -1.84
CA PHE A 116 12.90 -1.48 -1.29
C PHE A 116 14.11 -1.45 -0.34
N ASP A 117 14.71 -0.29 -0.09
CA ASP A 117 15.78 -0.15 0.91
C ASP A 117 15.20 -0.28 2.32
N SER A 118 15.65 -1.30 3.06
CA SER A 118 15.21 -1.62 4.42
C SER A 118 15.91 -0.78 5.49
N SER A 119 16.96 -0.02 5.15
CA SER A 119 17.79 0.72 6.12
C SER A 119 16.96 1.67 7.01
N ASN A 120 15.86 2.22 6.48
CA ASN A 120 14.94 3.12 7.17
C ASN A 120 13.47 2.73 6.98
N ASN A 121 13.20 1.45 6.69
CA ASN A 121 11.84 0.97 6.44
C ASN A 121 11.65 -0.42 7.05
N GLU A 122 11.04 -0.44 8.23
CA GLU A 122 10.72 -1.65 8.98
C GLU A 122 9.76 -2.62 8.24
N PHE A 123 9.16 -2.17 7.14
CA PHE A 123 8.24 -2.96 6.32
C PHE A 123 8.86 -3.43 4.99
N ALA A 124 10.09 -3.02 4.65
CA ALA A 124 10.70 -3.21 3.33
C ALA A 124 11.18 -4.64 3.01
N ASP A 125 11.00 -5.61 3.92
CA ASP A 125 11.53 -6.95 3.71
C ASP A 125 10.67 -7.74 2.70
N LEU A 126 10.91 -7.42 1.42
CA LEU A 126 10.42 -8.13 0.25
C LEU A 126 11.59 -8.87 -0.38
N PRO A 127 11.52 -10.20 -0.55
CA PRO A 127 12.58 -10.94 -1.22
C PRO A 127 12.83 -10.40 -2.63
N SER A 128 14.08 -10.46 -3.12
CA SER A 128 14.47 -9.87 -4.41
C SER A 128 13.63 -10.38 -5.60
N GLU A 129 13.14 -11.62 -5.52
CA GLU A 129 12.22 -12.17 -6.52
C GLU A 129 10.91 -11.38 -6.65
N TYR A 130 10.38 -10.86 -5.54
CA TYR A 130 9.19 -10.01 -5.51
C TYR A 130 9.52 -8.59 -5.93
N GLN A 131 10.70 -8.07 -5.56
CA GLN A 131 11.15 -6.75 -6.01
C GLN A 131 11.28 -6.70 -7.53
N ASN A 132 11.90 -7.71 -8.14
CA ASN A 132 12.09 -7.80 -9.59
C ASN A 132 10.79 -7.98 -10.38
N ARG A 133 9.73 -8.48 -9.73
CA ARG A 133 8.41 -8.73 -10.33
C ARG A 133 7.34 -7.84 -9.71
N PHE A 134 7.71 -6.71 -9.11
CA PHE A 134 6.80 -5.95 -8.26
C PHE A 134 5.52 -5.53 -8.99
N ASP A 135 5.64 -5.02 -10.22
CA ASP A 135 4.48 -4.67 -11.06
C ASP A 135 3.52 -5.84 -11.26
N GLU A 136 4.06 -7.03 -11.50
CA GLU A 136 3.26 -8.24 -11.68
C GLU A 136 2.54 -8.64 -10.39
N VAL A 137 3.25 -8.57 -9.26
CA VAL A 137 2.70 -8.87 -7.93
C VAL A 137 1.60 -7.88 -7.58
N CYS A 138 1.80 -6.58 -7.86
CA CYS A 138 0.78 -5.55 -7.69
C CYS A 138 -0.48 -5.87 -8.51
N ARG A 139 -0.34 -6.37 -9.75
CA ARG A 139 -1.51 -6.79 -10.55
C ARG A 139 -2.25 -7.99 -9.94
N GLN A 140 -1.53 -8.98 -9.40
CA GLN A 140 -2.15 -10.10 -8.68
C GLN A 140 -2.90 -9.61 -7.45
N PHE A 141 -2.27 -8.73 -6.67
CA PHE A 141 -2.85 -8.08 -5.49
C PHE A 141 -4.12 -7.29 -5.87
N LEU A 142 -4.06 -6.42 -6.87
CA LEU A 142 -5.19 -5.58 -7.31
C LEU A 142 -6.33 -6.41 -7.87
N ALA A 143 -6.04 -7.57 -8.48
CA ALA A 143 -7.05 -8.53 -8.93
C ALA A 143 -7.71 -9.33 -7.78
N GLY A 144 -7.21 -9.22 -6.54
CA GLY A 144 -7.67 -9.99 -5.39
C GLY A 144 -7.20 -11.44 -5.38
N PHE A 145 -6.08 -11.74 -6.03
CA PHE A 145 -5.46 -13.06 -5.99
C PHE A 145 -4.54 -13.23 -4.79
N HIS A 146 -4.10 -14.46 -4.55
CA HIS A 146 -3.13 -14.74 -3.50
C HIS A 146 -1.81 -14.03 -3.81
N VAL A 147 -1.25 -13.37 -2.79
CA VAL A 147 0.09 -12.82 -2.81
C VAL A 147 0.75 -13.19 -1.49
N ARG A 148 1.82 -14.00 -1.56
CA ARG A 148 2.53 -14.54 -0.39
C ARG A 148 1.62 -15.35 0.53
N GLY A 149 0.69 -16.11 -0.05
CA GLY A 149 -0.28 -16.91 0.70
C GLY A 149 -1.42 -16.11 1.37
N GLU A 150 -1.43 -14.78 1.24
CA GLU A 150 -2.48 -13.92 1.75
C GLU A 150 -3.44 -13.53 0.64
N VAL A 151 -4.73 -13.40 0.96
CA VAL A 151 -5.77 -12.90 0.04
C VAL A 151 -6.19 -11.50 0.46
N TYR A 152 -6.24 -10.59 -0.51
CA TYR A 152 -6.70 -9.23 -0.30
C TYR A 152 -7.99 -8.99 -1.09
N PRO A 153 -8.87 -8.07 -0.63
CA PRO A 153 -10.00 -7.62 -1.43
C PRO A 153 -9.52 -7.05 -2.76
N ALA A 154 -10.18 -7.43 -3.85
CA ALA A 154 -9.88 -6.89 -5.17
C ALA A 154 -10.13 -5.37 -5.22
N ASN A 155 -9.26 -4.65 -5.91
CA ASN A 155 -9.49 -3.24 -6.20
C ASN A 155 -10.47 -3.13 -7.36
N GLU A 156 -11.74 -2.81 -7.07
CA GLU A 156 -12.82 -2.82 -8.06
C GLU A 156 -12.53 -1.91 -9.26
N LYS A 157 -12.03 -0.69 -9.01
CA LYS A 157 -11.70 0.27 -10.07
C LYS A 157 -10.58 -0.19 -10.97
N TRP A 158 -9.54 -0.76 -10.38
CA TRP A 158 -8.49 -1.37 -11.16
C TRP A 158 -8.99 -2.55 -11.98
N CYS A 159 -9.83 -3.41 -11.39
CA CYS A 159 -10.40 -4.59 -12.06
C CYS A 159 -11.32 -4.22 -13.24
N GLU A 160 -12.16 -3.20 -13.08
CA GLU A 160 -12.99 -2.62 -14.14
C GLU A 160 -12.12 -2.16 -15.32
N TRP A 161 -11.09 -1.36 -15.01
CA TRP A 161 -10.14 -0.87 -16.02
C TRP A 161 -9.39 -2.01 -16.71
N ALA A 162 -8.89 -2.98 -15.96
CA ALA A 162 -8.08 -4.07 -16.50
C ALA A 162 -8.89 -4.99 -17.42
N ARG A 163 -10.16 -5.23 -17.11
CA ARG A 163 -11.07 -5.97 -18.00
C ARG A 163 -11.41 -5.19 -19.27
N ALA A 164 -11.69 -3.90 -19.15
CA ALA A 164 -11.98 -3.04 -20.30
C ALA A 164 -10.79 -2.94 -21.27
N ASN A 165 -9.56 -3.08 -20.77
CA ASN A 165 -8.33 -3.01 -21.55
C ASN A 165 -7.73 -4.39 -21.90
N ASN A 166 -8.45 -5.49 -21.65
CA ASN A 166 -8.00 -6.85 -21.92
C ASN A 166 -6.62 -7.19 -21.29
N CYS A 167 -6.32 -6.62 -20.12
CA CYS A 167 -5.06 -6.82 -19.40
C CYS A 167 -5.24 -7.42 -17.99
N PHE A 168 -6.44 -7.96 -17.71
CA PHE A 168 -6.72 -8.66 -16.46
C PHE A 168 -5.80 -9.90 -16.31
N PRO A 169 -5.09 -10.06 -15.18
CA PRO A 169 -4.10 -11.10 -15.03
C PRO A 169 -4.73 -12.47 -14.82
N VAL A 170 -3.97 -13.52 -15.13
CA VAL A 170 -4.29 -14.89 -14.75
C VAL A 170 -3.75 -15.12 -13.32
N PRO A 171 -4.51 -15.77 -12.41
CA PRO A 171 -4.01 -16.10 -11.09
C PRO A 171 -2.75 -16.95 -11.17
N LYS A 172 -1.72 -16.57 -10.42
CA LYS A 172 -0.55 -17.42 -10.22
C LYS A 172 -0.70 -18.26 -8.96
N CYS A 173 -0.19 -19.49 -9.02
CA CYS A 173 -0.02 -20.28 -7.82
C CYS A 173 1.29 -19.83 -7.16
N ASP A 174 1.20 -19.30 -5.94
CA ASP A 174 2.35 -19.06 -5.07
C ASP A 174 2.90 -20.41 -4.59
N TYR A 175 3.55 -21.17 -5.48
CA TYR A 175 4.37 -22.30 -5.05
C TYR A 175 5.70 -21.73 -4.57
N ASP A 176 5.87 -21.74 -3.25
CA ASP A 176 7.14 -21.49 -2.59
C ASP A 176 8.12 -22.62 -2.99
N GLU A 177 8.94 -22.40 -4.03
CA GLU A 177 9.98 -23.36 -4.46
C GLU A 177 11.08 -23.57 -3.40
N SER A 178 11.02 -22.87 -2.26
CA SER A 178 12.03 -22.95 -1.21
C SER A 178 11.76 -23.98 -0.10
N GLN A 179 10.61 -24.68 -0.11
CA GLN A 179 10.36 -25.78 0.83
C GLN A 179 10.79 -27.12 0.19
N PRO A 180 11.82 -27.82 0.71
CA PRO A 180 12.12 -29.17 0.23
C PRO A 180 10.93 -30.07 0.55
N SER A 181 10.33 -30.62 -0.51
CA SER A 181 9.31 -31.66 -0.44
C SER A 181 9.77 -32.76 0.52
N THR A 182 9.21 -32.79 1.72
CA THR A 182 9.45 -33.91 2.63
C THR A 182 8.69 -35.08 2.01
N GLN A 183 9.42 -36.01 1.40
CA GLN A 183 8.87 -37.28 0.97
C GLN A 183 8.22 -37.95 2.18
N SER A 184 6.89 -37.96 2.23
CA SER A 184 6.17 -38.90 3.08
C SER A 184 6.15 -40.22 2.31
N THR A 185 7.19 -41.03 2.53
CA THR A 185 7.16 -42.44 2.16
C THR A 185 6.02 -43.10 2.94
N SER A 186 4.97 -43.44 2.20
CA SER A 186 3.92 -44.36 2.65
C SER A 186 4.59 -45.61 3.23
N VAL A 187 4.51 -45.77 4.55
CA VAL A 187 4.82 -47.02 5.23
C VAL A 187 3.75 -48.01 4.79
N VAL A 188 4.12 -48.93 3.91
CA VAL A 188 3.24 -50.03 3.50
C VAL A 188 3.00 -50.91 4.72
N SER A 189 1.73 -50.99 5.08
CA SER A 189 1.15 -51.92 6.05
C SER A 189 1.58 -53.37 5.76
N GLY A 190 1.97 -54.11 6.80
CA GLY A 190 2.36 -55.51 6.69
C GLY A 190 2.70 -56.14 8.04
N LEU A 191 1.75 -56.10 8.98
CA LEU A 191 1.76 -56.93 10.20
C LEU A 191 1.69 -58.42 9.80
N ILE A 192 2.81 -59.13 9.89
CA ILE A 192 2.80 -60.60 9.99
C ILE A 192 2.84 -60.95 11.47
N TYR A 193 1.71 -61.44 11.97
CA TYR A 193 1.59 -62.01 13.31
C TYR A 193 2.37 -63.33 13.44
N LEU A 194 2.83 -63.52 14.65
CA LEU A 194 3.70 -64.55 15.21
C LEU A 194 2.95 -65.86 15.58
N LEU A 195 3.68 -66.98 15.50
CA LEU A 195 3.68 -68.18 16.37
C LEU A 195 2.79 -69.42 16.09
N SER A 196 3.53 -70.53 15.86
CA SER A 196 3.44 -71.83 16.56
C SER A 196 2.22 -72.74 16.39
N THR A 197 2.42 -73.83 15.63
CA THR A 197 2.63 -75.20 16.14
C THR A 197 3.39 -76.02 15.11
#